data_AF-A0A972IDU5-F1
#
_entry.id   AF-A0A972IDU5-F1
#
_cell.length_a   1.000
_cell.length_b   1.000
_cell.length_c   1.000
_cell.angle_alpha   90.00
_cell.angle_beta   90.00
_cell.angle_gamma   90.00
#
_symmetry.space_group_name_H-M   'P 1'
#
loop_
_entity.id
_entity.type
_entity.pdbx_description
1 polymer ?
#
loop_
_entity_poly.entity_id
_entity_poly.type
_entity_poly.pdbx_seq_one_letter_code
_entity_poly.pdbx_strand_id
1 'polypeptide(L)'
;MRKFESRFADWSYLKDMAGKPDYTRIQKVLAKEKPHQYTLFEFFLHPALYELLSGEKITKDMPDYRLKELQMKAYANAGYDYITFHACPITFPTAAKEQKKPFP
;
A
#
# COMPACT_ATOMS: atom_id res chain seq x y z
N MET A 1 4.94 20.08 18.33
CA MET A 1 5.36 19.10 17.31
C MET A 1 5.88 17.87 18.06
N ARG A 2 5.39 16.66 17.79
CA ARG A 2 5.99 15.45 18.41
C ARG A 2 7.40 15.27 17.86
N LYS A 3 8.36 14.90 18.71
CA LYS A 3 9.71 14.55 18.27
C LYS A 3 9.66 13.20 17.54
N PHE A 4 10.39 13.08 16.45
CA PHE A 4 10.58 11.79 15.80
C PHE A 4 11.44 10.91 16.70
N GLU A 5 10.99 9.69 16.92
CA GLU A 5 11.66 8.67 17.73
C GLU A 5 12.03 7.49 16.83
N SER A 6 13.16 6.85 17.09
CA SER A 6 13.68 5.74 16.28
C SER A 6 12.71 4.57 16.15
N ARG A 7 11.87 4.34 17.17
CA ARG A 7 10.81 3.31 17.14
C ARG A 7 9.80 3.49 16.00
N PHE A 8 9.63 4.71 15.48
CA PHE A 8 8.76 4.94 14.32
C PHE A 8 9.37 4.46 12.99
N ALA A 9 10.62 4.00 12.99
CA ALA A 9 11.27 3.33 11.86
C ALA A 9 11.39 1.81 12.03
N ASP A 10 11.04 1.27 13.21
CA ASP A 10 11.14 -0.16 13.50
C ASP A 10 9.84 -0.88 13.13
N TRP A 11 9.89 -1.75 12.12
CA TRP A 11 8.74 -2.55 11.71
C TRP A 11 8.22 -3.46 12.84
N SER A 12 9.08 -3.95 13.72
CA SER A 12 8.66 -4.78 14.85
C SER A 12 7.75 -4.03 15.82
N TYR A 13 7.97 -2.72 15.96
CA TYR A 13 7.12 -1.84 16.74
C TYR A 13 5.86 -1.42 15.97
N LEU A 14 6.03 -1.08 14.69
CA LEU A 14 4.92 -0.60 13.84
C LEU A 14 3.89 -1.70 13.54
N LYS A 15 4.30 -2.97 13.41
CA LYS A 15 3.38 -4.08 13.12
C LYS A 15 2.33 -4.27 14.22
N ASP A 16 2.69 -4.01 15.48
CA ASP A 16 1.79 -4.15 16.61
C ASP A 16 0.84 -2.94 16.70
N MET A 17 1.23 -1.80 16.10
CA MET A 17 0.38 -0.64 15.89
C MET A 17 -0.50 -0.75 14.65
N ALA A 18 -0.08 -1.54 13.66
CA ALA A 18 -0.86 -1.86 12.47
C ALA A 18 -2.07 -2.69 12.92
N GLY A 19 -3.19 -1.99 13.16
CA GLY A 19 -4.44 -2.61 13.55
C GLY A 19 -4.97 -3.56 12.47
N LYS A 20 -6.07 -4.25 12.77
CA LYS A 20 -6.73 -5.09 11.76
C LYS A 20 -7.46 -4.20 10.74
N PRO A 21 -7.48 -4.60 9.46
CA PRO A 21 -8.35 -4.00 8.45
C PRO A 21 -9.79 -3.94 8.93
N ASP A 22 -10.45 -2.81 8.73
CA ASP A 22 -11.87 -2.63 9.01
C ASP A 22 -12.57 -1.97 7.82
N TYR A 23 -13.20 -2.81 7.02
CA TYR A 23 -13.92 -2.39 5.82
C TYR A 23 -15.04 -1.38 6.10
N THR A 24 -15.59 -1.34 7.32
CA THR A 24 -16.65 -0.37 7.65
C THR A 24 -16.13 1.07 7.63
N ARG A 25 -14.82 1.29 7.82
CA ARG A 25 -14.22 2.62 7.78
C ARG A 25 -14.27 3.21 6.38
N ILE A 26 -13.86 2.44 5.37
CA ILE A 26 -13.92 2.90 3.97
C ILE A 26 -15.37 3.08 3.50
N GLN A 27 -16.30 2.23 3.91
CA GLN A 27 -17.73 2.41 3.61
C GLN A 27 -18.26 3.75 4.13
N LYS A 28 -17.92 4.10 5.38
CA LYS A 28 -18.30 5.40 5.97
C LYS A 28 -17.69 6.57 5.21
N VAL A 29 -16.41 6.49 4.85
CA VAL A 29 -15.76 7.53 4.05
C VAL A 29 -16.47 7.74 2.72
N LEU A 30 -16.82 6.65 2.01
CA LEU A 30 -17.56 6.71 0.75
C LEU A 30 -18.98 7.27 0.92
N ALA A 31 -19.62 7.02 2.07
CA ALA A 31 -20.91 7.60 2.44
C ALA A 31 -20.83 9.06 2.96
N LYS A 32 -19.63 9.67 2.98
CA LYS A 32 -19.35 10.99 3.57
C LYS A 32 -19.64 11.07 5.08
N GLU A 33 -19.56 9.93 5.76
CA GLU A 33 -19.69 9.82 7.21
C GLU A 33 -18.31 9.86 7.89
N LYS A 34 -18.31 10.13 9.21
CA LYS A 34 -17.10 10.09 10.02
C LYS A 34 -16.78 8.65 10.47
N PRO A 35 -15.67 8.04 10.03
CA PRO A 35 -15.27 6.73 10.54
C PRO A 35 -14.80 6.83 11.99
N HIS A 36 -14.82 5.71 12.71
CA HIS A 36 -14.38 5.66 14.11
C HIS A 36 -12.86 5.80 14.26
N GLN A 37 -12.11 5.56 13.19
CA GLN A 37 -10.67 5.78 13.06
C GLN A 37 -10.37 6.31 11.65
N TYR A 38 -9.29 7.09 11.50
CA TYR A 38 -8.87 7.58 10.19
C TYR A 38 -8.51 6.42 9.24
N THR A 39 -9.02 6.49 8.01
CA THR A 39 -8.62 5.59 6.92
C THR A 39 -7.42 6.18 6.19
N LEU A 40 -6.34 5.42 6.10
CA LEU A 40 -5.17 5.76 5.31
C LEU A 40 -5.44 5.41 3.85
N PHE A 41 -5.17 6.35 2.93
CA PHE A 41 -5.25 6.10 1.50
C PHE A 41 -3.86 6.07 0.89
N GLU A 42 -3.52 4.98 0.21
CA GLU A 42 -2.37 4.91 -0.69
C GLU A 42 -2.67 4.34 -2.07
N PHE A 43 -1.95 4.87 -3.05
CA PHE A 43 -2.04 4.43 -4.45
C PHE A 43 -1.32 3.10 -4.67
N PHE A 44 -0.16 2.92 -4.03
CA PHE A 44 0.64 1.69 -4.07
C PHE A 44 1.63 1.67 -2.89
N LEU A 45 2.11 0.49 -2.52
CA LEU A 45 3.25 0.34 -1.63
C LEU A 45 4.55 0.16 -2.44
N HIS A 46 5.66 0.65 -1.90
CA HIS A 46 6.97 0.38 -2.50
C HIS A 46 7.21 -1.15 -2.60
N PRO A 47 7.81 -1.68 -3.67
CA PRO A 47 8.01 -3.13 -3.85
C PRO A 47 8.63 -3.84 -2.65
N ALA A 48 9.64 -3.22 -2.01
CA ALA A 48 10.26 -3.78 -0.81
C ALA A 48 9.28 -3.92 0.38
N LEU A 49 8.26 -3.07 0.47
CA LEU A 49 7.22 -3.17 1.49
C LEU A 49 6.28 -4.32 1.21
N TYR A 50 5.94 -4.61 -0.04
CA TYR A 50 5.13 -5.79 -0.36
C TYR A 50 5.80 -7.06 0.15
N GLU A 51 7.11 -7.22 -0.06
CA GLU A 51 7.84 -8.39 0.44
C GLU A 51 7.90 -8.43 1.96
N LEU A 52 8.24 -7.31 2.60
CA LEU A 52 8.35 -7.20 4.05
C LEU A 52 7.03 -7.53 4.75
N LEU A 53 5.93 -6.94 4.26
CA LEU A 53 4.62 -7.02 4.88
C LEU A 53 3.93 -8.35 4.59
N SER A 54 4.15 -8.94 3.41
CA SER A 54 3.60 -10.27 3.09
C SER A 54 4.41 -11.42 3.69
N GLY A 55 5.70 -11.19 3.97
CA GLY A 55 6.65 -12.23 4.35
C GLY A 55 7.09 -13.12 3.18
N GLU A 56 6.78 -12.74 1.94
CA GLU A 56 7.06 -13.51 0.73
C GLU A 56 7.94 -12.69 -0.23
N LYS A 57 8.86 -13.34 -0.95
CA LYS A 57 9.71 -12.68 -1.94
C LYS A 57 9.03 -12.64 -3.30
N ILE A 58 9.12 -11.50 -3.98
CA ILE A 58 8.61 -11.33 -5.34
C ILE A 58 9.67 -11.86 -6.29
N THR A 59 9.31 -12.84 -7.11
CA THR A 59 10.18 -13.40 -8.14
C THR A 59 9.75 -12.92 -9.52
N LYS A 60 10.68 -12.89 -10.46
CA LYS A 60 10.42 -12.42 -11.84
C LYS A 60 9.35 -13.25 -12.56
N ASP A 61 9.31 -14.54 -12.27
CA ASP A 61 8.42 -15.51 -12.94
C ASP A 61 7.13 -15.76 -12.14
N MET A 62 6.85 -14.96 -11.11
CA MET A 62 5.64 -15.08 -10.31
C MET A 62 4.40 -14.77 -11.18
N PRO A 63 3.40 -15.67 -11.24
CA PRO A 63 2.16 -15.40 -11.95
C PRO A 63 1.44 -14.17 -11.38
N ASP A 64 0.78 -13.39 -12.24
CA ASP A 64 0.07 -12.15 -11.85
C ASP A 64 -0.92 -12.34 -10.69
N TYR A 65 -1.64 -13.47 -10.65
CA TYR A 65 -2.59 -13.73 -9.56
C TYR A 65 -1.88 -13.93 -8.22
N ARG A 66 -0.71 -14.57 -8.20
CA ARG A 66 0.12 -14.73 -7.00
C ARG A 66 0.68 -13.39 -6.53
N LEU A 67 1.09 -12.54 -7.46
CA LEU A 67 1.53 -11.18 -7.13
C LEU A 67 0.39 -10.38 -6.47
N LYS A 68 -0.84 -10.49 -6.98
CA LYS A 68 -2.02 -9.84 -6.39
C LYS A 68 -2.34 -10.39 -4.99
N GLU A 69 -2.29 -11.70 -4.77
CA GLU A 69 -2.48 -12.31 -3.44
C GLU A 69 -1.44 -11.80 -2.43
N LEU A 70 -0.17 -11.69 -2.85
CA LEU A 70 0.91 -11.16 -2.03
C LEU A 70 0.65 -9.68 -1.66
N GLN A 71 0.24 -8.87 -2.64
CA GLN A 71 -0.15 -7.47 -2.41
C GLN A 71 -1.32 -7.37 -1.42
N MET A 72 -2.37 -8.18 -1.60
CA MET A 72 -3.52 -8.22 -0.69
C MET A 72 -3.09 -8.51 0.76
N LYS A 73 -2.21 -9.50 0.94
CA LYS A 73 -1.66 -9.86 2.25
C LYS A 73 -0.85 -8.73 2.86
N ALA A 74 -0.02 -8.06 2.06
CA ALA A 74 0.77 -6.91 2.51
C ALA A 74 -0.10 -5.74 2.99
N TYR A 75 -1.13 -5.37 2.22
CA TYR A 75 -2.10 -4.33 2.63
C TYR A 75 -2.83 -4.71 3.91
N ALA A 76 -3.27 -5.97 4.03
CA ALA A 76 -3.95 -6.46 5.23
C ALA A 76 -3.04 -6.40 6.47
N ASN A 77 -1.78 -6.81 6.34
CA ASN A 77 -0.79 -6.80 7.43
C ASN A 77 -0.33 -5.38 7.81
N ALA A 78 -0.45 -4.42 6.91
CA ALA A 78 -0.25 -3.00 7.22
C ALA A 78 -1.52 -2.31 7.76
N GLY A 79 -2.63 -3.04 7.92
CA GLY A 79 -3.87 -2.54 8.53
C GLY A 79 -4.71 -1.65 7.61
N TYR A 80 -4.48 -1.71 6.29
CA TYR A 80 -5.31 -0.98 5.33
C TYR A 80 -6.69 -1.62 5.20
N ASP A 81 -7.72 -0.78 5.18
CA ASP A 81 -9.13 -1.20 5.04
C ASP A 81 -9.50 -1.61 3.60
N TYR A 82 -8.58 -1.42 2.65
CA TYR A 82 -8.78 -1.66 1.23
C TYR A 82 -7.44 -1.97 0.53
N ILE A 83 -7.52 -2.36 -0.74
CA ILE A 83 -6.37 -2.63 -1.61
C ILE A 83 -6.51 -1.84 -2.91
N THR A 84 -5.40 -1.47 -3.52
CA THR A 84 -5.36 -0.98 -4.90
C THR A 84 -4.70 -2.04 -5.78
N PHE A 85 -5.37 -2.39 -6.87
CA PHE A 85 -4.75 -3.16 -7.95
C PHE A 85 -5.38 -2.81 -9.29
N HIS A 86 -4.63 -3.03 -10.37
CA HIS A 86 -5.14 -2.86 -11.72
C HIS A 86 -6.15 -3.97 -12.04
N ALA A 87 -7.43 -3.59 -12.16
CA ALA A 87 -8.51 -4.52 -12.48
C ALA A 87 -8.41 -5.10 -13.90
N CYS A 88 -7.82 -4.33 -14.83
CA CYS A 88 -7.62 -4.73 -16.22
C CYS A 88 -6.30 -4.16 -16.77
N PRO A 89 -5.76 -4.74 -17.86
CA PRO A 89 -4.52 -4.28 -18.48
C PRO A 89 -4.71 -3.02 -19.36
N ILE A 90 -5.79 -2.26 -19.17
CA ILE A 90 -6.04 -1.05 -19.94
C ILE A 90 -4.95 -0.03 -19.61
N THR A 91 -4.23 0.40 -20.66
CA THR A 91 -3.21 1.44 -20.59
C THR A 91 -3.59 2.57 -21.53
N PHE A 92 -3.30 3.81 -21.13
CA PHE A 92 -3.44 4.96 -22.00
C PHE A 92 -2.08 5.25 -22.65
N PRO A 93 -2.02 5.46 -23.97
CA PRO A 93 -0.77 5.78 -24.65
C PRO A 93 -0.20 7.06 -24.05
N THR A 94 0.97 6.95 -23.44
CA THR A 94 1.71 8.11 -22.95
C THR A 94 2.57 8.61 -24.10
N ALA A 95 2.32 9.83 -24.58
CA ALA A 95 3.33 10.49 -25.41
C ALA A 95 4.63 10.51 -24.61
N ALA A 96 5.72 9.98 -25.17
CA ALA A 96 7.00 9.93 -24.49
C ALA A 96 7.37 11.35 -24.03
N LYS A 97 7.25 11.62 -22.72
CA LYS A 97 7.85 12.81 -22.16
C LYS A 97 9.35 12.54 -22.20
N GLU A 98 10.07 13.24 -23.06
CA GLU A 98 11.51 13.42 -22.88
C GLU A 98 11.72 13.84 -21.42
N GLN A 99 12.25 12.93 -20.60
CA GLN A 99 12.79 13.30 -19.31
C GLN A 99 14.03 14.15 -19.63
N LYS A 100 13.84 15.46 -19.73
CA LYS A 100 14.97 16.39 -19.70
C LYS A 100 15.69 16.10 -18.39
N LYS A 101 16.89 15.51 -18.48
CA LYS A 101 17.79 15.36 -17.33
C LYS A 101 17.84 16.71 -16.63
N PRO A 102 17.59 16.80 -15.31
CA PRO A 102 17.92 18.03 -14.60
C PRO A 102 19.41 18.28 -14.83
N PHE A 103 19.74 19.53 -15.18
CA PHE A 103 21.11 19.96 -15.42
C PHE A 103 22.00 19.63 -14.22
N PRO A 104 23.31 19.34 -14.46
CA PRO A 104 24.27 18.94 -13.42
C PRO A 104 24.47 19.98 -12.33
#